data_AF-A0A7C5TXX3-F1
#
_entry.id   AF-A0A7C5TXX3-F1
#
_cell.length_a   1.000
_cell.length_b   1.000
_cell.length_c   1.000
_cell.angle_alpha   90.00
_cell.angle_beta   90.00
_cell.angle_gamma   90.00
#
_symmetry.space_group_name_H-M   'P 1'
#
loop_
_entity.id
_entity.type
_entity.pdbx_description
1 polymer ?
#
loop_
_entity_poly.entity_id
_entity_poly.type
_entity_poly.pdbx_seq_one_letter_code
_entity_poly.pdbx_strand_id
1 'polypeptide(L)'
;MRISSLLDIDLRILIEAIEKKTGVKLPRKVIEAYLDDEHDLLFIRFKEPEKVEVGEPLPTEAITTLFTDEDTNEVTALEIIDVSELLRELGIE
;
A
#
# COMPACT_ATOMS: atom_id res chain seq x y z
N MET A 1 -6.86 15.66 -0.62
CA MET A 1 -5.62 16.32 -0.20
C MET A 1 -4.70 16.39 -1.42
N ARG A 2 -3.63 17.20 -1.43
CA ARG A 2 -2.56 17.01 -2.42
C ARG A 2 -1.36 16.47 -1.66
N ILE A 3 -0.98 15.23 -1.93
CA ILE A 3 0.25 14.64 -1.42
C ILE A 3 1.38 15.11 -2.33
N SER A 4 2.44 15.66 -1.75
CA SER A 4 3.60 16.18 -2.50
C SER A 4 4.91 15.54 -2.06
N SER A 5 4.90 14.83 -0.93
CA SER A 5 6.04 14.15 -0.38
C SER A 5 5.60 12.88 0.34
N LEU A 6 6.47 11.86 0.37
CA LEU A 6 6.31 10.72 1.27
C LEU A 6 6.19 11.14 2.73
N LEU A 7 6.75 12.30 3.12
CA LEU A 7 6.64 12.83 4.48
C LEU A 7 5.23 13.34 4.82
N ASP A 8 4.38 13.57 3.82
CA ASP A 8 2.97 13.92 4.03
C ASP A 8 2.14 12.69 4.42
N ILE A 9 2.73 11.48 4.35
CA ILE A 9 2.06 10.21 4.65
C ILE A 9 2.73 9.55 5.86
N ASP A 10 1.96 9.33 6.93
CA ASP A 10 2.39 8.40 7.98
C ASP A 10 2.12 6.96 7.52
N LEU A 11 3.14 6.31 6.96
CA LEU A 11 3.04 4.93 6.47
C LEU A 11 2.58 3.95 7.56
N ARG A 12 2.90 4.18 8.84
CA ARG A 12 2.46 3.30 9.92
C ARG A 12 0.94 3.37 10.07
N ILE A 13 0.39 4.58 10.11
CA ILE A 13 -1.05 4.81 10.22
C ILE A 13 -1.78 4.26 8.99
N LEU A 14 -1.25 4.51 7.79
CA LEU A 14 -1.82 4.00 6.54
C LEU A 14 -1.92 2.47 6.54
N ILE A 15 -0.82 1.78 6.85
CA ILE A 15 -0.78 0.31 6.92
C ILE A 15 -1.80 -0.22 7.93
N GLU A 16 -1.85 0.36 9.14
CA GLU A 16 -2.81 -0.04 10.17
C GLU A 16 -4.27 0.19 9.75
N ALA A 17 -4.55 1.29 9.05
CA ALA A 17 -5.88 1.61 8.57
C ALA A 17 -6.33 0.65 7.45
N ILE A 18 -5.44 0.32 6.49
CA ILE A 18 -5.72 -0.67 5.44
C ILE A 18 -6.02 -2.04 6.06
N GLU A 19 -5.21 -2.52 7.00
CA GLU A 19 -5.48 -3.78 7.69
C GLU A 19 -6.85 -3.77 8.41
N LYS A 20 -7.18 -2.68 9.10
CA LYS A 20 -8.44 -2.55 9.84
C LYS A 20 -9.65 -2.57 8.90
N LYS A 21 -9.53 -1.94 7.74
CA LYS A 21 -10.58 -1.84 6.73
C LYS A 21 -10.78 -3.16 5.97
N THR A 22 -9.69 -3.82 5.59
CA THR A 22 -9.71 -5.00 4.69
C THR A 22 -9.71 -6.33 5.44
N GLY A 23 -9.23 -6.35 6.69
CA GLY A 23 -9.00 -7.57 7.48
C GLY A 23 -7.71 -8.32 7.10
N VAL A 24 -7.00 -7.90 6.06
CA VAL A 24 -5.71 -8.46 5.63
C VAL A 24 -4.62 -8.10 6.64
N LYS A 25 -3.65 -8.99 6.85
CA LYS A 25 -2.46 -8.71 7.66
C LYS A 25 -1.31 -8.21 6.79
N LEU A 26 -0.80 -7.03 7.12
CA LEU A 26 0.29 -6.35 6.43
C LEU A 26 1.56 -6.33 7.28
N PRO A 27 2.74 -6.57 6.67
CA PRO A 27 4.00 -6.49 7.39
C PRO A 27 4.26 -5.11 7.99
N ARG A 28 5.01 -5.06 9.10
CA ARG A 28 5.42 -3.80 9.75
C ARG A 28 6.80 -3.31 9.35
N LYS A 29 7.58 -4.15 8.70
CA LYS A 29 8.88 -3.79 8.14
C LYS A 29 8.68 -3.30 6.72
N VAL A 30 8.92 -2.01 6.47
CA VAL A 30 9.01 -1.42 5.13
C VAL A 30 10.48 -1.34 4.76
N ILE A 31 10.85 -1.84 3.58
CA ILE A 31 12.22 -1.78 3.06
C ILE A 31 12.39 -0.73 1.96
N GLU A 32 11.29 -0.37 1.28
CA GLU A 32 11.26 0.66 0.25
C GLU A 32 9.88 1.31 0.22
N ALA A 33 9.84 2.60 -0.06
CA ALA A 33 8.61 3.32 -0.38
C ALA A 33 8.91 4.33 -1.49
N TYR A 34 8.03 4.40 -2.48
CA TYR A 34 8.13 5.29 -3.62
C TYR A 34 6.79 6.01 -3.80
N LEU A 35 6.84 7.32 -3.97
CA LEU A 35 5.69 8.16 -4.28
C LEU A 35 5.91 8.79 -5.64
N ASP A 36 4.91 8.64 -6.51
CA ASP A 36 4.75 9.42 -7.72
C ASP A 36 3.60 10.41 -7.48
N ASP A 37 3.96 11.65 -7.10
CA ASP A 37 2.99 12.69 -6.75
C ASP A 37 2.31 13.29 -7.97
N GLU A 38 2.89 13.15 -9.17
CA GLU A 38 2.25 13.55 -10.43
C GLU A 38 1.11 12.60 -10.81
N HIS A 39 1.23 11.31 -10.46
CA HIS A 39 0.26 10.26 -10.77
C HIS A 39 -0.56 9.77 -9.55
N ASP A 40 -0.43 10.42 -8.39
CA ASP A 40 -1.08 10.07 -7.12
C ASP A 40 -0.93 8.57 -6.77
N LEU A 41 0.28 8.04 -6.99
CA LEU A 41 0.61 6.63 -6.79
C LEU A 41 1.62 6.45 -5.65
N LEU A 42 1.31 5.56 -4.72
CA LEU A 42 2.20 5.13 -3.64
C LEU A 42 2.50 3.64 -3.77
N PHE A 43 3.78 3.30 -3.79
CA PHE A 43 4.27 1.93 -3.73
C PHE A 43 5.03 1.71 -2.42
N ILE A 44 4.73 0.61 -1.72
CA ILE A 44 5.37 0.21 -0.46
C ILE A 44 5.88 -1.22 -0.61
N ARG A 45 7.18 -1.44 -0.42
CA ARG A 45 7.76 -2.79 -0.37
C ARG A 45 8.08 -3.21 1.05
N PHE A 46 7.64 -4.40 1.41
CA PHE A 46 7.89 -5.04 2.70
C PHE A 46 9.03 -6.06 2.64
N LYS A 47 9.15 -6.76 1.50
CA LYS A 47 10.15 -7.79 1.22
C LYS A 47 10.44 -7.83 -0.29
N GLU A 48 11.67 -8.20 -0.64
CA GLU A 48 11.97 -8.62 -2.02
C GLU A 48 11.28 -9.94 -2.32
N PRO A 49 10.67 -10.11 -3.49
CA PRO A 49 10.08 -11.38 -3.87
C PRO A 49 11.19 -12.40 -4.13
N GLU A 50 10.94 -13.65 -3.78
CA GLU A 50 11.89 -14.74 -4.10
C GLU A 50 11.70 -15.19 -5.55
N LYS A 51 10.45 -15.10 -6.06
CA LYS A 51 10.09 -15.39 -7.45
C LYS A 51 9.04 -14.41 -8.01
N VAL A 52 8.01 -14.93 -8.66
CA VAL A 52 6.94 -14.17 -9.31
C VAL A 52 6.01 -13.62 -8.24
N GLU A 53 5.62 -12.36 -8.41
CA GLU A 53 4.59 -11.73 -7.59
C GLU A 53 3.22 -11.88 -8.27
N VAL A 54 2.21 -12.18 -7.47
CA VAL A 54 0.80 -12.13 -7.86
C VAL A 54 0.18 -10.91 -7.21
N GLY A 55 -0.50 -10.08 -8.00
CA GLY A 55 -1.21 -8.90 -7.52
C GLY A 55 -2.71 -9.17 -7.40
N GLU A 56 -3.28 -8.93 -6.22
CA GLU A 56 -4.71 -9.03 -5.97
C GLU A 56 -5.28 -7.69 -5.46
N PRO A 57 -6.44 -7.24 -5.96
CA PRO A 57 -7.05 -6.00 -5.50
C PRO A 57 -7.63 -6.17 -4.10
N LEU A 58 -7.42 -5.17 -3.24
CA LEU A 58 -8.10 -5.05 -1.96
C LEU A 58 -9.49 -4.41 -2.12
N PRO A 59 -10.42 -4.66 -1.19
CA PRO A 59 -11.77 -4.09 -1.23
C PRO A 59 -11.78 -2.63 -0.72
N THR A 60 -11.08 -1.76 -1.44
CA THR A 60 -11.03 -0.30 -1.25
C THR A 60 -11.67 0.40 -2.44
N GLU A 61 -12.10 1.65 -2.26
CA GLU A 61 -12.63 2.48 -3.35
C GLU A 61 -11.50 2.91 -4.30
N ALA A 62 -10.36 3.31 -3.73
CA ALA A 62 -9.11 3.50 -4.47
C ALA A 62 -8.52 2.16 -4.93
N ILE A 63 -7.82 2.12 -6.06
CA ILE A 63 -7.20 0.88 -6.54
C ILE A 63 -5.98 0.57 -5.68
N THR A 64 -6.15 -0.37 -4.75
CA THR A 64 -5.07 -0.87 -3.89
C THR A 64 -4.78 -2.32 -4.23
N THR A 65 -3.60 -2.60 -4.74
CA THR A 65 -3.15 -3.95 -5.11
C THR A 65 -2.18 -4.48 -4.06
N LEU A 66 -2.51 -5.64 -3.49
CA LEU A 66 -1.62 -6.40 -2.62
C LEU A 66 -0.81 -7.37 -3.46
N PHE A 67 0.51 -7.32 -3.33
CA PHE A 67 1.40 -8.27 -3.98
C PHE A 67 1.86 -9.33 -2.99
N THR A 68 1.79 -10.59 -3.41
CA THR A 68 2.33 -11.75 -2.69
C THR A 68 3.28 -12.53 -3.58
N ASP A 69 4.30 -13.12 -2.96
CA ASP A 69 5.16 -14.09 -3.63
C ASP A 69 4.36 -15.40 -3.87
N GLU A 70 4.32 -15.88 -5.11
CA GLU A 70 3.47 -17.00 -5.54
C GLU A 70 3.74 -18.31 -4.77
N ASP A 71 5.00 -18.58 -4.43
CA ASP A 71 5.39 -19.84 -3.79
C ASP A 71 5.12 -19.83 -2.28
N THR A 72 5.32 -18.68 -1.64
CA THR A 72 5.28 -18.55 -0.17
C THR A 72 3.98 -17.95 0.35
N ASN A 73 3.21 -17.27 -0.52
CA ASN A 73 2.09 -16.41 -0.17
C ASN A 73 2.44 -15.29 0.82
N GLU A 74 3.73 -14.96 0.98
CA GLU A 74 4.14 -13.84 1.82
C GLU A 74 3.82 -12.52 1.12
N VAL A 75 3.28 -11.54 1.88
CA VAL A 75 3.05 -10.19 1.37
C VAL A 75 4.39 -9.51 1.11
N THR A 76 4.61 -9.11 -0.13
CA THR A 76 5.86 -8.49 -0.59
C THR A 76 5.70 -6.99 -0.79
N ALA A 77 4.56 -6.52 -1.30
CA ALA A 77 4.31 -5.11 -1.56
C ALA A 77 2.83 -4.70 -1.55
N LEU A 78 2.62 -3.38 -1.52
CA LEU A 78 1.36 -2.70 -1.80
C LEU A 78 1.58 -1.64 -2.87
N GLU A 79 0.69 -1.59 -3.85
CA GLU A 79 0.57 -0.46 -4.79
C GLU A 79 -0.79 0.18 -4.58
N ILE A 80 -0.80 1.51 -4.48
CA ILE A 80 -2.00 2.31 -4.28
C ILE A 80 -2.03 3.36 -5.39
N ILE A 81 -3.05 3.31 -6.22
CA ILE A 81 -3.39 4.35 -7.19
C ILE A 81 -4.51 5.18 -6.59
N ASP A 82 -4.43 6.50 -6.76
CA ASP A 82 -5.30 7.49 -6.09
C ASP A 82 -5.11 7.46 -4.57
N VAL A 83 -3.86 7.56 -4.10
CA VAL A 83 -3.53 7.55 -2.66
C VAL A 83 -4.27 8.65 -1.88
N SER A 84 -4.53 9.80 -2.52
CA SER A 84 -5.30 10.87 -1.92
C SER A 84 -6.75 10.46 -1.64
N GLU A 85 -7.34 9.60 -2.47
CA GLU A 85 -8.68 9.06 -2.26
C GLU A 85 -8.68 7.97 -1.19
N LEU A 86 -7.66 7.09 -1.18
CA LEU A 86 -7.53 6.07 -0.14
C LEU A 86 -7.44 6.70 1.27
N LEU A 87 -6.67 7.78 1.45
CA LEU A 87 -6.58 8.48 2.74
C LEU A 87 -7.94 9.05 3.19
N ARG A 88 -8.74 9.56 2.24
CA ARG A 88 -10.11 10.03 2.50
C ARG A 88 -11.02 8.88 2.91
N GLU A 89 -10.99 7.77 2.17
CA GLU A 89 -11.78 6.56 2.46
C GLU A 89 -11.49 6.05 3.88
N LEU A 90 -10.21 6.05 4.25
CA LEU A 90 -9.72 5.59 5.55
C LEU A 90 -9.91 6.61 6.68
N GLY A 91 -10.24 7.88 6.36
CA GLY A 91 -10.45 8.96 7.34
C GLY A 91 -9.16 9.39 8.05
N ILE A 92 -8.03 9.36 7.35
CA ILE A 92 -6.68 9.67 7.88
C ILE A 92 -5.94 10.74 7.06
N GLU A 93 -6.69 11.60 6.35
CA GLU A 93 -6.15 12.79 5.68
C GLU A 93 -5.59 13.85 6.65
#